data_AF-A0A1F3V5K2-F1
#
_entry.id   AF-A0A1F3V5K2-F1
#
_cell.length_a   1.000
_cell.length_b   1.000
_cell.length_c   1.000
_cell.angle_alpha   90.00
_cell.angle_beta   90.00
_cell.angle_gamma   90.00
#
_symmetry.space_group_name_H-M   'P 1'
#
loop_
_entity.id
_entity.type
_entity.pdbx_description
1 polymer ?
#
loop_
_entity_poly.entity_id
_entity_poly.type
_entity_poly.pdbx_seq_one_letter_code
_entity_poly.pdbx_strand_id
1 'polypeptide(L)'
;MKMNKALLIVEPTKDAFARFASVLKHPNRAKYKGYTIISFPSFKTLGKVIIGARLELLSIIRIQKPSSIQELARMVERDFKNVHSVM
;
A
#
# COMPACT_ATOMS: atom_id res chain seq x y z
N MET A 1 -15.24 -10.80 -0.50
CA MET A 1 -13.85 -10.69 0.00
C MET A 1 -13.88 -9.95 1.33
N LYS A 2 -13.40 -10.54 2.43
CA LYS A 2 -13.32 -9.86 3.74
C LYS A 2 -12.46 -8.60 3.59
N MET A 3 -13.01 -7.44 3.91
CA MET A 3 -12.29 -6.18 3.77
C MET A 3 -11.30 -6.05 4.92
N ASN A 4 -10.07 -6.51 4.71
CA ASN A 4 -8.98 -6.33 5.67
C ASN A 4 -8.70 -4.83 5.76
N LYS A 5 -9.03 -4.23 6.90
CA LYS A 5 -8.80 -2.80 7.13
C LYS A 5 -7.29 -2.56 7.18
N ALA A 6 -6.78 -1.79 6.24
CA ALA A 6 -5.38 -1.37 6.24
C ALA A 6 -5.25 -0.03 6.99
N LEU A 7 -4.29 0.06 7.91
CA LEU A 7 -3.91 1.29 8.59
C LEU A 7 -2.53 1.72 8.09
N LEU A 8 -2.44 2.96 7.62
CA LEU A 8 -1.19 3.56 7.18
C LEU A 8 -0.63 4.42 8.30
N ILE A 9 0.62 4.19 8.68
CA ILE A 9 1.28 4.95 9.74
C ILE A 9 2.57 5.54 9.18
N VAL A 10 2.81 6.82 9.46
CA VAL A 10 4.10 7.45 9.22
C VAL A 10 4.85 7.51 10.54
N GLU A 11 5.90 6.72 10.66
CA GLU A 11 6.75 6.65 11.85
C GLU A 11 8.18 6.25 11.44
N PRO A 12 9.21 6.70 12.16
CA PRO A 12 10.57 6.22 11.94
C PRO A 12 10.67 4.69 12.01
N THR A 13 11.59 4.12 11.24
CA THR A 13 11.78 2.66 11.18
C THR A 13 12.01 2.03 12.56
N LYS A 14 12.77 2.71 13.43
CA LYS A 14 13.03 2.24 14.81
C LYS A 14 11.74 2.11 15.62
N ASP A 15 10.83 3.07 15.49
CA ASP A 15 9.58 3.10 16.23
C ASP A 15 8.61 2.02 15.72
N ALA A 16 8.60 1.77 14.41
CA ALA A 16 7.86 0.65 13.82
C ALA A 16 8.33 -0.70 14.38
N PHE A 17 9.64 -0.92 14.51
CA PHE A 17 10.20 -2.12 15.12
C PHE A 17 9.89 -2.23 16.61
N ALA A 18 9.98 -1.12 17.36
CA ALA A 18 9.63 -1.10 18.78
C ALA A 18 8.14 -1.45 18.99
N ARG A 19 7.25 -0.91 18.15
CA ARG A 19 5.82 -1.23 18.16
C ARG A 19 5.57 -2.69 17.81
N PHE A 20 6.26 -3.23 16.82
CA PHE A 20 6.17 -4.65 16.46
C PHE A 20 6.59 -5.55 17.64
N ALA A 21 7.74 -5.27 18.25
CA ALA A 21 8.23 -6.01 19.42
C ALA A 21 7.26 -5.92 20.61
N SER A 22 6.64 -4.76 20.84
CA SER A 22 5.62 -4.55 21.87
C SER A 22 4.38 -5.42 21.64
N VAL A 23 3.89 -5.50 20.40
CA VAL A 23 2.74 -6.36 20.05
C VAL A 23 3.06 -7.84 20.24
N LEU A 24 4.28 -8.29 19.90
CA LEU A 24 4.71 -9.67 20.14
C LEU A 24 4.75 -10.02 21.64
N LYS A 25 5.26 -9.10 22.47
CA LYS A 25 5.34 -9.31 23.92
C LYS A 25 3.96 -9.25 24.58
N HIS A 26 3.06 -8.40 24.09
CA HIS A 26 1.76 -8.14 24.72
C HIS A 26 0.60 -8.18 23.71
N PRO A 27 0.26 -9.37 23.18
CA PRO A 27 -0.71 -9.50 22.09
C PRO A 27 -2.13 -9.03 22.46
N ASN A 28 -2.52 -9.15 23.73
CA ASN A 28 -3.84 -8.70 24.21
C ASN A 28 -3.98 -7.17 24.35
N ARG A 29 -2.90 -6.41 24.26
CA ARG A 29 -2.91 -4.93 24.32
C ARG A 29 -2.71 -4.28 22.95
N ALA A 30 -2.77 -5.05 21.87
CA ALA A 30 -2.57 -4.54 20.52
C ALA A 30 -3.68 -3.54 20.15
N LYS A 31 -3.34 -2.24 20.18
CA LYS A 31 -4.25 -1.12 19.86
C LYS A 31 -4.96 -1.26 18.49
N TYR A 32 -4.31 -1.91 17.52
CA TYR A 32 -4.79 -2.04 16.15
C TYR A 32 -5.11 -3.49 15.77
N LYS A 33 -5.61 -4.29 16.74
CA LYS A 33 -5.99 -5.69 16.49
C LYS A 33 -6.95 -5.80 15.30
N GLY A 34 -6.64 -6.68 14.35
CA GLY A 34 -7.44 -6.91 13.14
C GLY A 34 -7.18 -5.93 11.98
N TYR A 35 -6.26 -4.97 12.14
CA TYR A 35 -5.78 -4.13 11.04
C TYR A 35 -4.47 -4.68 10.46
N THR A 36 -4.34 -4.59 9.13
CA THR A 36 -3.03 -4.71 8.48
C THR A 36 -2.34 -3.36 8.56
N ILE A 37 -1.18 -3.28 9.20
CA ILE A 37 -0.45 -2.02 9.36
C ILE A 37 0.64 -1.94 8.28
N ILE A 38 0.65 -0.84 7.53
CA ILE A 38 1.73 -0.52 6.58
C ILE A 38 2.41 0.75 7.09
N SER A 39 3.68 0.62 7.51
CA SER A 39 4.46 1.73 8.07
C SER A 39 5.36 2.35 7.01
N PHE A 40 5.41 3.68 6.99
CA PHE A 40 6.28 4.46 6.13
C PHE A 40 7.24 5.31 6.98
N PRO A 41 8.53 5.36 6.66
CA PRO A 41 9.52 6.09 7.44
C PRO A 41 9.36 7.61 7.37
N SER A 42 8.60 8.12 6.39
CA SER A 42 8.34 9.54 6.22
C SER A 42 7.10 9.80 5.36
N PHE A 43 6.52 11.00 5.47
CA PHE A 43 5.48 11.48 4.56
C PHE A 43 5.95 11.54 3.11
N LYS A 44 7.25 11.79 2.87
CA LYS A 44 7.83 11.75 1.53
C LYS A 44 7.74 10.34 0.94
N THR A 45 8.05 9.31 1.72
CA THR A 45 7.94 7.91 1.27
C THR A 45 6.48 7.52 1.07
N LEU A 46 5.59 7.92 1.97
CA LEU A 46 4.15 7.73 1.82
C LEU A 46 3.63 8.35 0.51
N GLY A 47 3.97 9.61 0.26
CA GLY A 47 3.54 10.36 -0.92
C GLY A 47 4.03 9.78 -2.24
N LYS A 48 5.18 9.08 -2.25
CA LYS A 48 5.63 8.32 -3.42
C LYS A 48 4.76 7.10 -3.72
N VAL A 49 4.12 6.52 -2.71
CA VAL A 49 3.32 5.29 -2.85
C VAL A 49 1.84 5.61 -3.06
N ILE A 50 1.34 6.65 -2.41
CA ILE A 50 -0.06 7.09 -2.47
C ILE A 50 -0.18 8.26 -3.45
N ILE A 51 0.30 8.02 -4.67
CA ILE A 51 0.01 8.92 -5.79
C ILE A 51 -1.34 8.49 -6.36
N GLY A 52 -2.25 9.44 -6.61
CA GLY A 52 -3.60 9.14 -7.13
C GLY A 52 -3.55 8.21 -8.36
N ALA A 53 -2.65 8.48 -9.30
CA ALA A 53 -2.43 7.63 -10.47
C ALA A 53 -2.03 6.19 -10.13
N ARG A 54 -1.18 5.98 -9.11
CA ARG A 54 -0.77 4.63 -8.69
C ARG A 54 -1.92 3.88 -8.02
N LEU A 55 -2.72 4.56 -7.19
CA LEU A 55 -3.90 3.96 -6.57
C LEU A 55 -4.96 3.56 -7.59
N GLU A 56 -5.17 4.40 -8.60
CA GLU A 56 -6.06 4.12 -9.72
C GLU A 56 -5.61 2.87 -10.49
N LEU A 57 -4.33 2.80 -10.87
CA LEU A 57 -3.76 1.61 -11.53
C LEU A 57 -3.91 0.36 -10.66
N LEU A 58 -3.60 0.44 -9.36
CA LEU A 58 -3.78 -0.67 -8.42
C LEU A 58 -5.25 -1.11 -8.29
N SER A 59 -6.20 -0.17 -8.33
CA SER A 59 -7.62 -0.50 -8.29
C SER A 59 -8.05 -1.30 -9.52
N ILE A 60 -7.54 -0.94 -10.70
CA ILE A 60 -7.85 -1.61 -11.97
C ILE A 60 -7.18 -2.97 -12.03
N ILE A 61 -5.91 -3.09 -11.61
CA ILE A 61 -5.23 -4.39 -11.49
C ILE A 61 -6.03 -5.33 -10.60
N ARG A 62 -6.54 -4.86 -9.46
CA ARG A 62 -7.30 -5.69 -8.53
C ARG A 62 -8.61 -6.19 -9.14
N ILE A 63 -9.30 -5.37 -9.93
CA ILE A 63 -10.62 -5.68 -10.50
C ILE A 63 -10.48 -6.51 -11.77
N GLN A 64 -9.65 -6.05 -12.71
CA GLN A 64 -9.57 -6.58 -14.07
C GLN A 64 -8.44 -7.60 -14.26
N LYS A 65 -7.44 -7.64 -13.36
CA LYS A 65 -6.32 -8.59 -13.38
C LYS A 65 -5.62 -8.70 -14.75
N PRO A 66 -5.10 -7.60 -15.30
CA PRO A 66 -4.37 -7.64 -16.57
C PRO A 66 -3.17 -8.58 -16.48
N SER A 67 -2.90 -9.30 -17.57
CA SER A 67 -1.77 -10.22 -17.73
C SER A 67 -0.44 -9.51 -17.98
N SER A 68 -0.47 -8.23 -18.38
CA SER A 68 0.74 -7.43 -18.65
C SER A 68 0.53 -5.93 -18.40
N ILE A 69 1.65 -5.19 -18.27
CA ILE A 69 1.63 -3.71 -18.18
C ILE A 69 1.02 -3.09 -19.45
N GLN A 70 1.23 -3.71 -20.62
CA GLN A 70 0.68 -3.23 -21.87
C GLN A 70 -0.84 -3.42 -21.95
N GLU A 71 -1.34 -4.52 -21.40
CA GLU A 71 -2.78 -4.73 -21.25
C GLU A 71 -3.39 -3.75 -20.26
N LEU A 72 -2.73 -3.51 -19.12
CA LEU A 72 -3.16 -2.48 -18.18
C LEU A 72 -3.21 -1.10 -18.84
N ALA A 73 -2.20 -0.73 -19.63
CA ALA A 73 -2.16 0.54 -20.36
C ALA A 73 -3.35 0.72 -21.31
N ARG A 74 -3.75 -0.35 -22.01
CA ARG A 74 -4.97 -0.36 -22.84
C ARG A 74 -6.23 -0.20 -22.00
N MET A 75 -6.33 -0.88 -20.85
CA MET A 75 -7.50 -0.80 -19.96
C MET A 75 -7.70 0.59 -19.35
N VAL A 76 -6.61 1.33 -19.12
CA VAL A 76 -6.66 2.68 -18.51
C VAL A 76 -6.58 3.81 -19.53
N GLU A 77 -6.57 3.49 -20.82
CA GLU A 77 -6.45 4.44 -21.93
C GLU A 77 -5.26 5.42 -21.77
N ARG A 78 -4.13 4.92 -21.25
CA ARG A 78 -2.89 5.70 -21.06
C ARG A 78 -1.73 5.09 -21.83
N ASP A 79 -0.78 5.93 -22.20
CA ASP A 79 0.47 5.47 -22.80
C ASP A 79 1.23 4.50 -21.89
N PHE A 80 1.81 3.47 -22.50
CA PHE A 80 2.63 2.47 -21.82
C PHE A 80 3.73 3.12 -20.95
N LYS A 81 4.40 4.18 -21.45
CA LYS A 81 5.46 4.87 -20.71
C LYS A 81 4.95 5.50 -19.41
N ASN A 82 3.73 6.02 -19.40
CA ASN A 82 3.11 6.66 -18.23
C ASN A 82 2.64 5.61 -17.21
N VAL A 83 2.19 4.44 -17.67
CA VAL A 83 1.85 3.34 -16.77
C VAL A 83 3.11 2.69 -16.21
N HIS A 84 4.12 2.48 -17.05
CA HIS A 84 5.40 1.88 -16.68
C HIS A 84 6.22 2.75 -15.73
N SER A 85 6.17 4.07 -15.86
CA SER A 85 6.92 4.98 -14.96
C SER A 85 6.30 5.10 -13.56
N VAL A 86 5.02 4.77 -13.43
CA VAL A 86 4.25 4.86 -12.18
C VAL A 86 4.16 3.52 -11.45
N MET A 87 4.32 2.39 -12.14
CA MET A 87 4.57 1.07 -11.53
C MET A 87 5.91 1.04 -10.81
#